data_AF-A0A7S1TJR5-F1
#
_entry.id   AF-A0A7S1TJR5-F1
#
_cell.length_a   1.000
_cell.length_b   1.000
_cell.length_c   1.000
_cell.angle_alpha   90.00
_cell.angle_beta   90.00
_cell.angle_gamma   90.00
#
_symmetry.space_group_name_H-M   'P 1'
#
loop_
_entity.id
_entity.type
_entity.pdbx_description
1 polymer ?
#
loop_
_entity_poly.entity_id
_entity_poly.type
_entity_poly.pdbx_seq_one_letter_code
_entity_poly.pdbx_strand_id
1 'polypeptide(L)'
;ERVHQTSYLIAALTGRVLADSGDGETPQVPSEFTSLVSSTSNGERALDAVFCSVLRLAQANKHLVDTFGAHGAQVSPRLAAAVTDALTRLARTYLFPLAEHEQSVQTLLSEHHRQNARVFCIQLVIVDVLTRGGEYKLNMASSALLATLASAAQEPSYAALADAEIWHPLLSAAPETFSALPPKAVRSVGLTMGAVLSGERRSALLASMTQYTARVCDEIKQRSSSAGELCGPDFVKLDSALSMLQGFARLRRRVEEKL
;
A
#
# COMPACT_ATOMS: atom_id res chain seq x y z
N GLU A 1 11.19 6.32 23.62
CA GLU A 1 9.90 5.62 23.85
C GLU A 1 8.68 6.56 23.91
N ARG A 2 8.63 7.54 24.84
CA ARG A 2 7.48 8.48 24.95
C ARG A 2 7.12 9.24 23.66
N VAL A 3 8.14 9.64 22.88
CA VAL A 3 7.92 10.32 21.58
C VAL A 3 7.20 9.41 20.60
N HIS A 4 7.65 8.16 20.42
CA HIS A 4 7.00 7.19 19.53
C HIS A 4 5.57 6.87 19.95
N GLN A 5 5.29 6.79 21.25
CA GLN A 5 3.94 6.54 21.76
C GLN A 5 3.00 7.72 21.48
N THR A 6 3.48 8.95 21.66
CA THR A 6 2.70 10.16 21.37
C THR A 6 2.43 10.28 19.88
N SER A 7 3.44 10.12 19.04
CA SER A 7 3.29 10.13 17.58
C SER A 7 2.37 9.01 17.09
N TYR A 8 2.44 7.83 17.70
CA TYR A 8 1.55 6.71 17.38
C TYR A 8 0.09 7.06 17.66
N LEU A 9 -0.20 7.63 18.83
CA LEU A 9 -1.56 8.04 19.19
C LEU A 9 -2.07 9.14 18.26
N ILE A 10 -1.23 10.14 17.95
CA ILE A 10 -1.60 11.20 17.02
C ILE A 10 -1.93 10.60 15.64
N ALA A 11 -1.08 9.74 15.07
CA ALA A 11 -1.35 9.11 13.79
C ALA A 11 -2.67 8.31 13.79
N ALA A 12 -2.85 7.47 14.80
CA ALA A 12 -4.02 6.60 14.92
C ALA A 12 -5.32 7.38 15.13
N LEU A 13 -5.30 8.42 15.95
CA LEU A 13 -6.46 9.27 16.20
C LEU A 13 -6.77 10.13 14.97
N THR A 14 -5.78 10.77 14.37
CA THR A 14 -6.00 11.61 13.20
C THR A 14 -6.60 10.82 12.04
N GLY A 15 -6.10 9.62 11.76
CA GLY A 15 -6.66 8.76 10.71
C GLY A 15 -8.13 8.40 10.93
N ARG A 16 -8.53 8.15 12.19
CA ARG A 16 -9.92 7.81 12.56
C ARG A 16 -10.84 9.02 12.63
N VAL A 17 -10.32 10.17 13.02
CA VAL A 17 -11.08 11.41 13.10
C VAL A 17 -11.37 11.92 11.69
N LEU A 18 -10.39 11.88 10.79
CA LEU A 18 -10.56 12.43 9.44
C LEU A 18 -11.30 11.48 8.50
N ALA A 19 -11.24 10.16 8.70
CA ALA A 19 -11.80 9.22 7.75
C ALA A 19 -12.31 7.94 8.43
N ASP A 20 -13.47 7.48 7.97
CA ASP A 20 -14.08 6.24 8.45
C ASP A 20 -13.31 5.00 7.93
N SER A 21 -13.51 3.84 8.56
CA SER A 21 -12.95 2.57 8.07
C SER A 21 -13.59 2.10 6.77
N GLY A 22 -14.82 2.54 6.49
CA GLY A 22 -15.57 2.12 5.31
C GLY A 22 -15.83 0.62 5.35
N ASP A 23 -16.52 0.16 6.39
CA ASP A 23 -16.77 -1.26 6.73
C ASP A 23 -17.67 -1.99 5.69
N GLY A 24 -17.24 -2.04 4.44
CA GLY A 24 -17.98 -2.59 3.29
C GLY A 24 -18.53 -1.52 2.34
N GLU A 25 -18.46 -0.25 2.73
CA GLU A 25 -18.92 0.89 1.93
C GLU A 25 -17.75 1.80 1.54
N THR A 26 -17.94 2.64 0.52
CA THR A 26 -16.95 3.64 0.14
C THR A 26 -16.89 4.72 1.24
N PRO A 27 -15.74 4.93 1.89
CA PRO A 27 -15.64 5.90 2.97
C PRO A 27 -15.75 7.32 2.43
N GLN A 28 -16.68 8.09 3.00
CA GLN A 28 -16.91 9.49 2.66
C GLN A 28 -16.21 10.43 3.65
N VAL A 29 -16.12 11.71 3.29
CA VAL A 29 -15.67 12.74 4.22
C VAL A 29 -16.72 12.88 5.32
N PRO A 30 -16.34 12.82 6.61
CA PRO A 30 -17.29 13.02 7.70
C PRO A 30 -17.98 14.40 7.60
N SER A 31 -19.30 14.43 7.81
CA SER A 31 -20.15 15.61 7.63
C SER A 31 -19.77 16.80 8.54
N GLU A 32 -19.09 16.52 9.64
CA GLU A 32 -18.55 17.49 10.57
C GLU A 32 -17.47 18.36 9.89
N PHE A 33 -16.69 17.80 8.97
CA PHE A 33 -15.67 18.56 8.25
C PHE A 33 -16.25 19.36 7.09
N THR A 34 -17.23 18.80 6.37
CA THR A 34 -17.90 19.55 5.30
C THR A 34 -18.64 20.76 5.87
N SER A 35 -19.31 20.61 7.03
CA SER A 35 -19.95 21.71 7.75
C SER A 35 -18.95 22.71 8.35
N LEU A 36 -17.82 22.26 8.90
CA LEU A 36 -16.77 23.13 9.44
C LEU A 36 -16.15 24.03 8.38
N VAL A 37 -15.80 23.47 7.21
CA VAL A 37 -15.24 24.26 6.10
C VAL A 37 -16.27 25.23 5.52
N SER A 38 -17.55 24.84 5.47
CA SER A 38 -18.62 25.73 5.00
C SER A 38 -18.94 26.88 5.97
N SER A 39 -18.74 26.69 7.27
CA SER A 39 -19.16 27.64 8.31
C SER A 39 -18.05 28.58 8.79
N THR A 40 -16.77 28.26 8.53
CA THR A 40 -15.65 29.04 9.04
C THR A 40 -14.60 29.29 7.97
N SER A 41 -14.13 30.54 7.87
CA SER A 41 -13.05 30.93 6.95
C SER A 41 -11.70 30.25 7.25
N ASN A 42 -11.55 29.65 8.43
CA ASN A 42 -10.35 28.92 8.85
C ASN A 42 -10.53 27.38 8.82
N GLY A 43 -11.73 26.86 8.54
CA GLY A 43 -12.02 25.43 8.58
C GLY A 43 -11.16 24.64 7.58
N GLU A 44 -11.01 25.18 6.36
CA GLU A 44 -10.17 24.58 5.31
C GLU A 44 -8.71 24.48 5.76
N ARG A 45 -8.15 25.57 6.31
CA ARG A 45 -6.77 25.59 6.80
C ARG A 45 -6.54 24.63 7.96
N ALA A 46 -7.52 24.48 8.85
CA ALA A 46 -7.43 23.55 9.97
C ALA A 46 -7.42 22.09 9.47
N LEU A 47 -8.31 21.74 8.55
CA LEU A 47 -8.36 20.42 7.94
C LEU A 47 -7.07 20.11 7.17
N ASP A 48 -6.61 21.04 6.34
CA ASP A 48 -5.35 20.90 5.58
C ASP A 48 -4.14 20.74 6.52
N ALA A 49 -4.09 21.49 7.62
CA ALA A 49 -3.02 21.36 8.62
C ALA A 49 -3.02 19.99 9.29
N VAL A 50 -4.20 19.46 9.66
CA VAL A 50 -4.31 18.13 10.28
C VAL A 50 -3.97 17.04 9.26
N PHE A 51 -4.45 17.14 8.03
CA PHE A 51 -4.10 16.25 6.93
C PHE A 51 -2.58 16.23 6.67
N CYS A 52 -1.97 17.40 6.54
CA CYS A 52 -0.52 17.55 6.36
C CYS A 52 0.29 17.04 7.55
N SER A 53 -0.25 17.02 8.77
CA SER A 53 0.45 16.50 9.94
C SER A 53 0.74 15.00 9.82
N VAL A 54 -0.17 14.22 9.25
CA VAL A 54 0.03 12.78 9.00
C VAL A 54 1.12 12.56 7.96
N LEU A 55 1.09 13.35 6.88
CA LEU A 55 2.12 13.29 5.83
C LEU A 55 3.51 13.68 6.37
N ARG A 56 3.60 14.73 7.18
CA ARG A 56 4.87 15.12 7.82
C ARG A 56 5.39 14.03 8.75
N LEU A 57 4.50 13.38 9.51
CA LEU A 57 4.89 12.27 10.37
C LEU A 57 5.38 11.05 9.57
N ALA A 58 4.72 10.75 8.46
CA ALA A 58 5.16 9.72 7.53
C ALA A 58 6.52 10.05 6.90
N GLN A 59 6.72 11.30 6.49
CA GLN A 59 7.98 11.76 5.90
C GLN A 59 9.12 11.73 6.92
N ALA A 60 8.86 12.12 8.17
CA ALA A 60 9.82 11.97 9.26
C ALA A 60 10.18 10.50 9.52
N ASN A 61 9.20 9.60 9.50
CA ASN A 61 9.44 8.16 9.65
C ASN A 61 10.29 7.62 8.49
N LYS A 62 9.95 7.98 7.24
CA LYS A 62 10.75 7.63 6.05
C LYS A 62 12.18 8.14 6.18
N HIS A 63 12.39 9.38 6.62
CA HIS A 63 13.74 9.92 6.83
C HIS A 63 14.53 9.12 7.88
N LEU A 64 13.89 8.65 8.96
CA LEU A 64 14.54 7.79 9.94
C LEU A 64 14.96 6.45 9.33
N VAL A 65 14.11 5.85 8.48
CA VAL A 65 14.45 4.62 7.74
C VAL A 65 15.64 4.87 6.79
N ASP A 66 15.61 5.96 6.04
CA ASP A 66 16.67 6.33 5.09
C ASP A 66 18.01 6.60 5.83
N THR A 67 17.96 7.13 7.05
CA THR A 67 19.16 7.49 7.84
C THR A 67 19.74 6.33 8.64
N PHE A 68 18.90 5.56 9.33
CA PHE A 68 19.31 4.54 10.31
C PHE A 68 19.08 3.11 9.83
N GLY A 69 18.52 2.94 8.63
CA GLY A 69 18.09 1.66 8.08
C GLY A 69 16.72 1.22 8.62
N ALA A 70 16.07 0.33 7.87
CA ALA A 70 14.74 -0.22 8.17
C ALA A 70 14.58 -0.82 9.57
N HIS A 71 15.67 -1.35 10.12
CA HIS A 71 15.72 -2.01 11.43
C HIS A 71 16.49 -1.22 12.48
N GLY A 72 16.74 0.07 12.23
CA GLY A 72 17.38 0.95 13.20
C GLY A 72 16.54 1.09 14.47
N ALA A 73 17.18 1.18 15.64
CA ALA A 73 16.48 1.28 16.93
C ALA A 73 15.57 2.52 17.06
N GLN A 74 15.83 3.56 16.24
CA GLN A 74 15.05 4.78 16.15
C GLN A 74 13.79 4.61 15.29
N VAL A 75 13.72 3.57 14.46
CA VAL A 75 12.57 3.29 13.60
C VAL A 75 11.57 2.44 14.39
N SER A 76 10.33 2.90 14.47
CA SER A 76 9.26 2.17 15.17
C SER A 76 8.31 1.51 14.16
N PRO A 77 8.30 0.15 14.07
CA PRO A 77 7.33 -0.61 13.27
C PRO A 77 5.89 -0.28 13.63
N ARG A 78 5.61 -0.09 14.92
CA ARG A 78 4.28 0.21 15.42
C ARG A 78 3.80 1.61 15.00
N LEU A 79 4.70 2.60 15.04
CA LEU A 79 4.40 3.94 14.55
C LEU A 79 4.16 3.91 13.03
N ALA A 80 5.04 3.26 12.28
CA ALA A 80 4.91 3.12 10.83
C ALA A 80 3.57 2.48 10.47
N ALA A 81 3.19 1.38 11.13
CA ALA A 81 1.90 0.72 10.88
C ALA A 81 0.70 1.65 11.13
N ALA A 82 0.73 2.47 12.20
CA ALA A 82 -0.35 3.43 12.48
C ALA A 82 -0.42 4.56 11.46
N VAL A 83 0.74 5.07 11.01
CA VAL A 83 0.82 6.08 9.97
C VAL A 83 0.31 5.53 8.64
N THR A 84 0.72 4.31 8.27
CA THR A 84 0.26 3.65 7.03
C THR A 84 -1.24 3.34 7.08
N ASP A 85 -1.79 2.96 8.23
CA ASP A 85 -3.25 2.79 8.41
C ASP A 85 -3.99 4.13 8.24
N ALA A 86 -3.49 5.20 8.87
CA ALA A 86 -4.06 6.54 8.71
C ALA A 86 -4.02 7.00 7.25
N LEU A 87 -2.89 6.81 6.56
CA LEU A 87 -2.75 7.12 5.14
C LEU A 87 -3.67 6.26 4.27
N THR A 88 -3.93 5.00 4.64
CA THR A 88 -4.89 4.14 3.93
C THR A 88 -6.29 4.72 3.98
N ARG A 89 -6.73 5.17 5.17
CA ARG A 89 -8.05 5.79 5.35
C ARG A 89 -8.14 7.10 4.57
N LEU A 90 -7.13 7.97 4.74
CA LEU A 90 -7.04 9.23 4.01
C LEU A 90 -7.00 9.02 2.49
N ALA A 91 -6.33 7.95 2.03
CA ALA A 91 -6.24 7.63 0.62
C ALA A 91 -7.62 7.33 0.03
N ARG A 92 -8.45 6.55 0.72
CA ARG A 92 -9.79 6.19 0.24
C ARG A 92 -10.75 7.38 0.26
N THR A 93 -10.64 8.24 1.26
CA THR A 93 -11.58 9.36 1.47
C THR A 93 -11.21 10.62 0.71
N TYR A 94 -9.91 10.98 0.70
CA TYR A 94 -9.45 12.29 0.21
C TYR A 94 -8.54 12.21 -1.02
N LEU A 95 -7.76 11.14 -1.18
CA LEU A 95 -6.82 11.06 -2.30
C LEU A 95 -7.44 10.43 -3.54
N PHE A 96 -8.21 9.37 -3.33
CA PHE A 96 -8.87 8.60 -4.37
C PHE A 96 -10.38 8.50 -4.10
N PRO A 97 -11.08 9.64 -3.90
CA PRO A 97 -12.53 9.60 -3.76
C PRO A 97 -13.16 9.04 -5.03
N LEU A 98 -14.35 8.45 -4.89
CA LEU A 98 -15.21 8.15 -6.04
C LEU A 98 -15.60 9.45 -6.74
N ALA A 99 -15.91 9.35 -8.03
CA ALA A 99 -16.29 10.49 -8.87
C ALA A 99 -17.43 11.33 -8.28
N GLU A 100 -18.41 10.68 -7.65
CA GLU A 100 -19.55 11.33 -6.98
C GLU A 100 -19.17 12.14 -5.72
N HIS A 101 -18.00 11.88 -5.14
CA HIS A 101 -17.49 12.59 -3.95
C HIS A 101 -16.32 13.53 -4.26
N GLU A 102 -15.81 13.51 -5.49
CA GLU A 102 -14.62 14.26 -5.86
C GLU A 102 -14.81 15.77 -5.67
N GLN A 103 -15.97 16.31 -6.03
CA GLN A 103 -16.28 17.73 -5.86
C GLN A 103 -16.29 18.14 -4.38
N SER A 104 -16.79 17.27 -3.49
CA SER A 104 -16.80 17.53 -2.04
C SER A 104 -15.39 17.52 -1.45
N VAL A 105 -14.47 16.77 -2.05
CA VAL A 105 -13.06 16.75 -1.62
C VAL A 105 -12.28 17.92 -2.19
N GLN A 106 -12.57 18.32 -3.43
CA GLN A 106 -11.94 19.46 -4.10
C GLN A 106 -12.16 20.79 -3.35
N THR A 107 -13.28 20.93 -2.64
CA THR A 107 -13.56 22.11 -1.80
C THR A 107 -12.80 22.10 -0.47
N LEU A 108 -12.24 20.95 -0.08
CA LEU A 108 -11.58 20.76 1.21
C LEU A 108 -10.06 20.75 1.10
N LEU A 109 -9.52 20.23 -0.02
CA LEU A 109 -8.09 20.05 -0.23
C LEU A 109 -7.70 20.39 -1.67
N SER A 110 -6.66 21.22 -1.80
CA SER A 110 -6.10 21.57 -3.12
C SER A 110 -5.65 20.34 -3.91
N GLU A 111 -5.83 20.37 -5.23
CA GLU A 111 -5.36 19.29 -6.11
C GLU A 111 -3.85 19.09 -5.99
N HIS A 112 -3.08 20.18 -5.81
CA HIS A 112 -1.63 20.09 -5.63
C HIS A 112 -1.25 19.25 -4.39
N HIS A 113 -1.89 19.49 -3.24
CA HIS A 113 -1.64 18.71 -2.02
C HIS A 113 -2.06 17.24 -2.21
N ARG A 114 -3.21 16.99 -2.83
CA ARG A 114 -3.69 15.63 -3.10
C ARG A 114 -2.73 14.88 -4.01
N GLN A 115 -2.28 15.49 -5.10
CA GLN A 115 -1.34 14.85 -6.03
C GLN A 115 0.00 14.51 -5.37
N ASN A 116 0.58 15.44 -4.60
CA ASN A 116 1.81 15.18 -3.85
C ASN A 116 1.62 14.04 -2.84
N ALA A 117 0.49 14.02 -2.13
CA ALA A 117 0.18 12.98 -1.17
C ALA A 117 -0.04 11.61 -1.82
N ARG A 118 -0.67 11.54 -3.00
CA ARG A 118 -0.83 10.29 -3.78
C ARG A 118 0.52 9.68 -4.12
N VAL A 119 1.41 10.49 -4.72
CA VAL A 119 2.78 10.10 -5.07
C VAL A 119 3.54 9.65 -3.81
N PHE A 120 3.45 10.42 -2.73
CA PHE A 120 4.12 10.07 -1.47
C PHE A 120 3.63 8.73 -0.90
N CYS A 121 2.32 8.48 -0.89
CA CYS A 121 1.75 7.20 -0.41
C CYS A 121 2.29 6.00 -1.22
N ILE A 122 2.44 6.15 -2.54
CA ILE A 122 3.01 5.11 -3.39
C ILE A 122 4.49 4.88 -3.02
N GLN A 123 5.30 5.94 -2.91
CA GLN A 123 6.71 5.80 -2.52
C GLN A 123 6.87 5.14 -1.16
N LEU A 124 6.08 5.59 -0.17
CA LEU A 124 6.14 5.08 1.19
C LEU A 124 5.84 3.58 1.22
N VAL A 125 4.75 3.14 0.58
CA VAL A 125 4.34 1.74 0.64
C VAL A 125 5.33 0.83 -0.09
N ILE A 126 5.94 1.31 -1.18
CA ILE A 126 7.00 0.60 -1.89
C ILE A 126 8.21 0.42 -0.97
N VAL A 127 8.66 1.48 -0.29
CA VAL A 127 9.79 1.39 0.66
C VAL A 127 9.49 0.39 1.77
N ASP A 128 8.30 0.46 2.39
CA ASP A 128 7.91 -0.47 3.46
C ASP A 128 7.93 -1.93 3.00
N VAL A 129 7.37 -2.21 1.82
CA VAL A 129 7.29 -3.56 1.25
C VAL A 129 8.66 -4.12 0.91
N LEU A 130 9.54 -3.28 0.35
CA LEU A 130 10.86 -3.72 -0.13
C LEU A 130 11.91 -3.83 0.99
N THR A 131 11.79 -3.01 2.04
CA THR A 131 12.86 -2.89 3.04
C THR A 131 12.46 -3.39 4.43
N ARG A 132 11.17 -3.58 4.70
CA ARG A 132 10.67 -3.85 6.06
C ARG A 132 9.87 -5.16 6.15
N GLY A 133 10.36 -6.19 5.47
CA GLY A 133 9.87 -7.56 5.62
C GLY A 133 9.98 -8.06 7.07
N GLY A 134 9.05 -8.92 7.50
CA GLY A 134 9.00 -9.46 8.87
C GLY A 134 8.26 -8.60 9.89
N GLU A 135 7.94 -7.35 9.58
CA GLU A 135 7.15 -6.47 10.44
C GLU A 135 5.65 -6.64 10.23
N TYR A 136 5.08 -7.74 10.75
CA TYR A 136 3.72 -8.19 10.43
C TYR A 136 2.65 -7.07 10.42
N LYS A 137 2.56 -6.26 11.48
CA LYS A 137 1.55 -5.19 11.57
C LYS A 137 1.74 -4.11 10.51
N LEU A 138 3.00 -3.74 10.22
CA LEU A 138 3.30 -2.79 9.15
C LEU A 138 2.96 -3.40 7.80
N ASN A 139 3.41 -4.62 7.52
CA ASN A 139 3.16 -5.27 6.23
C ASN A 139 1.65 -5.45 5.96
N MET A 140 0.84 -5.69 6.99
CA MET A 140 -0.62 -5.74 6.87
C MET A 140 -1.25 -4.37 6.60
N ALA A 141 -0.73 -3.29 7.20
CA ALA A 141 -1.16 -1.93 6.88
C ALA A 141 -0.74 -1.54 5.45
N SER A 142 0.51 -1.81 5.06
CA SER A 142 1.02 -1.58 3.70
C SER A 142 0.25 -2.39 2.66
N SER A 143 -0.16 -3.62 2.98
CA SER A 143 -1.04 -4.45 2.14
C SER A 143 -2.41 -3.80 1.89
N ALA A 144 -2.98 -3.15 2.91
CA ALA A 144 -4.25 -2.44 2.78
C ALA A 144 -4.10 -1.17 1.92
N LEU A 145 -3.02 -0.41 2.13
CA LEU A 145 -2.69 0.76 1.31
C LEU A 145 -2.46 0.38 -0.16
N LEU A 146 -1.67 -0.67 -0.41
CA LEU A 146 -1.43 -1.22 -1.74
C LEU A 146 -2.73 -1.61 -2.46
N ALA A 147 -3.67 -2.22 -1.73
CA ALA A 147 -4.96 -2.60 -2.31
C ALA A 147 -5.77 -1.37 -2.72
N THR A 148 -5.76 -0.31 -1.89
CA THR A 148 -6.38 0.98 -2.24
C THR A 148 -5.74 1.59 -3.48
N LEU A 149 -4.41 1.61 -3.56
CA LEU A 149 -3.68 2.14 -4.72
C LEU A 149 -3.93 1.32 -5.99
N ALA A 150 -4.02 -0.01 -5.87
CA ALA A 150 -4.33 -0.90 -6.99
C ALA A 150 -5.74 -0.67 -7.54
N SER A 151 -6.71 -0.41 -6.65
CA SER A 151 -8.07 -0.05 -7.06
C SER A 151 -8.06 1.30 -7.77
N ALA A 152 -7.42 2.31 -7.18
CA ALA A 152 -7.32 3.64 -7.76
C ALA A 152 -6.65 3.62 -9.15
N ALA A 153 -5.57 2.85 -9.34
CA ALA A 153 -4.88 2.75 -10.63
C ALA A 153 -5.75 2.17 -11.77
N GLN A 154 -6.87 1.51 -11.45
CA GLN A 154 -7.83 1.01 -12.44
C GLN A 154 -8.91 2.04 -12.79
N GLU A 155 -9.03 3.11 -12.02
CA GLU A 155 -10.01 4.18 -12.28
C GLU A 155 -9.47 5.14 -13.35
N PRO A 156 -10.28 5.52 -14.36
CA PRO A 156 -9.86 6.42 -15.43
C PRO A 156 -9.30 7.76 -14.91
N SER A 157 -9.90 8.31 -13.86
CA SER A 157 -9.48 9.58 -13.24
C SER A 157 -8.07 9.55 -12.66
N TYR A 158 -7.52 8.36 -12.38
CA TYR A 158 -6.21 8.18 -11.77
C TYR A 158 -5.24 7.37 -12.65
N ALA A 159 -5.59 7.13 -13.92
CA ALA A 159 -4.80 6.31 -14.84
C ALA A 159 -3.33 6.78 -14.98
N ALA A 160 -3.07 8.09 -14.89
CA ALA A 160 -1.72 8.65 -14.93
C ALA A 160 -0.80 8.14 -13.80
N LEU A 161 -1.36 7.64 -12.69
CA LEU A 161 -0.59 7.02 -11.62
C LEU A 161 -0.18 5.59 -11.93
N ALA A 162 -0.87 4.89 -12.84
CA ALA A 162 -0.51 3.52 -13.23
C ALA A 162 0.80 3.49 -14.01
N ASP A 163 0.99 4.40 -14.97
CA ASP A 163 2.17 4.44 -15.84
C ASP A 163 3.36 5.21 -15.23
N ALA A 164 3.26 5.63 -13.98
CA ALA A 164 4.31 6.41 -13.34
C ALA A 164 5.57 5.56 -13.03
N GLU A 165 6.76 6.11 -13.35
CA GLU A 165 8.07 5.50 -13.04
C GLU A 165 8.26 5.20 -11.55
N ILE A 166 7.44 5.80 -10.71
CA ILE A 166 7.39 5.59 -9.27
C ILE A 166 7.22 4.12 -8.87
N TRP A 167 6.59 3.29 -9.71
CA TRP A 167 6.41 1.86 -9.44
C TRP A 167 7.65 1.02 -9.78
N HIS A 168 8.60 1.57 -10.53
CA HIS A 168 9.78 0.84 -11.01
C HIS A 168 10.53 0.08 -9.91
N PRO A 169 10.80 0.64 -8.71
CA PRO A 169 11.49 -0.11 -7.65
C PRO A 169 10.75 -1.39 -7.23
N LEU A 170 9.41 -1.34 -7.18
CA LEU A 170 8.60 -2.53 -6.86
C LEU A 170 8.64 -3.54 -8.00
N LEU A 171 8.57 -3.06 -9.25
CA LEU A 171 8.57 -3.87 -10.47
C LEU A 171 9.90 -4.56 -10.74
N SER A 172 11.01 -3.94 -10.35
CA SER A 172 12.37 -4.46 -10.53
C SER A 172 12.88 -5.25 -9.33
N ALA A 173 12.12 -5.35 -8.25
CA ALA A 173 12.54 -6.08 -7.06
C ALA A 173 12.64 -7.58 -7.33
N ALA A 174 13.71 -8.20 -6.84
CA ALA A 174 13.90 -9.64 -6.93
C ALA A 174 12.81 -10.38 -6.10
N PRO A 175 12.28 -11.52 -6.57
CA PRO A 175 11.19 -12.23 -5.87
C PRO A 175 11.49 -12.56 -4.40
N GLU A 176 12.76 -12.80 -4.08
CA GLU A 176 13.25 -13.10 -2.73
C GLU A 176 12.96 -11.97 -1.75
N THR A 177 12.86 -10.72 -2.23
CA THR A 177 12.50 -9.54 -1.45
C THR A 177 11.14 -9.73 -0.75
N PHE A 178 10.22 -10.44 -1.39
CA PHE A 178 8.87 -10.65 -0.88
C PHE A 178 8.74 -11.88 0.03
N SER A 179 9.80 -12.68 0.18
CA SER A 179 9.76 -13.94 0.95
C SER A 179 9.50 -13.73 2.44
N ALA A 180 9.87 -12.56 2.97
CA ALA A 180 9.65 -12.18 4.36
C ALA A 180 8.27 -11.52 4.62
N LEU A 181 7.44 -11.36 3.59
CA LEU A 181 6.12 -10.77 3.72
C LEU A 181 5.04 -11.81 4.05
N PRO A 182 4.01 -11.44 4.83
CA PRO A 182 2.84 -12.30 5.02
C PRO A 182 2.14 -12.61 3.68
N PRO A 183 1.52 -13.80 3.50
CA PRO A 183 0.88 -14.18 2.24
C PRO A 183 -0.16 -13.17 1.71
N LYS A 184 -0.89 -12.51 2.61
CA LYS A 184 -1.84 -11.44 2.24
C LYS A 184 -1.15 -10.20 1.67
N ALA A 185 -0.01 -9.80 2.22
CA ALA A 185 0.78 -8.67 1.72
C ALA A 185 1.39 -9.00 0.35
N VAL A 186 1.93 -10.20 0.21
CA VAL A 186 2.43 -10.74 -1.07
C VAL A 186 1.33 -10.71 -2.14
N ARG A 187 0.11 -11.14 -1.80
CA ARG A 187 -1.05 -11.07 -2.71
C ARG A 187 -1.37 -9.63 -3.11
N SER A 188 -1.38 -8.68 -2.16
CA SER A 188 -1.60 -7.26 -2.47
C SER A 188 -0.53 -6.73 -3.43
N VAL A 189 0.75 -7.04 -3.21
CA VAL A 189 1.84 -6.66 -4.11
C VAL A 189 1.55 -7.13 -5.54
N GLY A 190 1.21 -8.42 -5.70
CA GLY A 190 0.91 -8.96 -7.03
C GLY A 190 -0.30 -8.31 -7.71
N LEU A 191 -1.36 -8.04 -6.95
CA LEU A 191 -2.53 -7.32 -7.47
C LEU A 191 -2.18 -5.89 -7.89
N THR A 192 -1.38 -5.18 -7.10
CA THR A 192 -0.94 -3.82 -7.41
C THR A 192 -0.05 -3.78 -8.64
N MET A 193 0.99 -4.63 -8.71
CA MET A 193 1.85 -4.73 -9.89
C MET A 193 1.01 -5.02 -11.15
N GLY A 194 0.03 -5.90 -11.03
CA GLY A 194 -0.89 -6.19 -12.12
C GLY A 194 -1.73 -5.00 -12.58
N ALA A 195 -2.26 -4.22 -11.64
CA ALA A 195 -3.07 -3.04 -11.91
C ALA A 195 -2.28 -1.93 -12.59
N VAL A 196 -1.02 -1.72 -12.18
CA VAL A 196 -0.18 -0.58 -12.65
C VAL A 196 0.58 -0.89 -13.95
N LEU A 197 0.78 -2.17 -14.28
CA LEU A 197 1.43 -2.54 -15.54
C LEU A 197 0.48 -2.48 -16.73
N SER A 198 0.88 -1.78 -17.79
CA SER A 198 0.24 -1.82 -19.09
C SER A 198 0.84 -2.91 -20.02
N GLY A 199 0.02 -3.44 -20.92
CA GLY A 199 0.38 -4.27 -22.09
C GLY A 199 1.62 -5.19 -21.95
N GLU A 200 2.66 -4.90 -22.73
CA GLU A 200 3.88 -5.73 -22.86
C GLU A 200 4.67 -5.86 -21.55
N ARG A 201 4.71 -4.82 -20.71
CA ARG A 201 5.40 -4.87 -19.41
C ARG A 201 4.66 -5.80 -18.44
N ARG A 202 3.33 -5.84 -18.51
CA ARG A 202 2.51 -6.82 -17.76
C ARG A 202 2.85 -8.25 -18.20
N SER A 203 2.97 -8.50 -19.50
CA SER A 203 3.32 -9.82 -20.05
C SER A 203 4.72 -10.29 -19.67
N ALA A 204 5.73 -9.42 -19.72
CA ALA A 204 7.10 -9.75 -19.35
C ALA A 204 7.24 -10.07 -17.86
N LEU A 205 6.58 -9.31 -16.97
CA LEU A 205 6.56 -9.61 -15.54
C LEU A 205 5.87 -10.95 -15.27
N LEU A 206 4.70 -11.19 -15.87
CA LEU A 206 3.97 -12.45 -15.72
C LEU A 206 4.82 -13.66 -16.15
N ALA A 207 5.60 -13.53 -17.24
CA ALA A 207 6.51 -14.58 -17.69
C ALA A 207 7.64 -14.84 -16.68
N SER A 208 8.30 -13.79 -16.18
CA SER A 208 9.39 -13.91 -15.20
C SER A 208 8.91 -14.54 -13.87
N MET A 209 7.73 -14.15 -13.39
CA MET A 209 7.17 -14.69 -12.14
C MET A 209 6.67 -16.13 -12.29
N THR A 210 6.18 -16.51 -13.47
CA THR A 210 5.83 -17.90 -13.78
C THR A 210 7.09 -18.78 -13.74
N GLN A 211 8.21 -18.30 -14.28
CA GLN A 211 9.49 -19.01 -14.24
C GLN A 211 10.02 -19.14 -12.81
N TYR A 212 9.97 -18.08 -12.00
CA TYR A 212 10.36 -18.14 -10.60
C TYR A 212 9.53 -19.18 -9.84
N THR A 213 8.21 -19.18 -10.03
CA THR A 213 7.37 -20.13 -9.29
C THR A 213 7.58 -21.57 -9.74
N ALA A 214 7.83 -21.79 -11.03
CA ALA A 214 8.22 -23.11 -11.51
C ALA A 214 9.50 -23.61 -10.81
N ARG A 215 10.52 -22.74 -10.68
CA ARG A 215 11.76 -23.07 -9.95
C ARG A 215 11.51 -23.38 -8.48
N VAL A 216 10.74 -22.56 -7.76
CA VAL A 216 10.41 -22.79 -6.34
C VAL A 216 9.65 -24.11 -6.15
N CYS A 217 8.67 -24.40 -7.01
CA CYS A 217 7.95 -25.67 -7.00
C CYS A 217 8.87 -26.87 -7.26
N ASP A 218 9.82 -26.73 -8.19
CA ASP A 218 10.78 -27.79 -8.50
C ASP A 218 11.79 -28.01 -7.35
N GLU A 219 12.28 -26.94 -6.71
CA GLU A 219 13.12 -27.02 -5.52
C GLU A 219 12.41 -27.73 -4.36
N ILE A 220 11.12 -27.46 -4.17
CA ILE A 220 10.29 -28.10 -3.14
C ILE A 220 10.05 -29.58 -3.46
N LYS A 221 9.79 -29.92 -4.74
CA LYS A 221 9.68 -31.31 -5.18
C LYS A 221 10.99 -32.09 -4.97
N GLN A 222 12.14 -31.48 -5.26
CA GLN A 222 13.46 -32.09 -5.06
C GLN A 222 13.81 -32.28 -3.58
N ARG A 223 13.34 -31.39 -2.69
CA ARG A 223 13.56 -31.49 -1.24
C ARG A 223 12.60 -32.47 -0.56
N SER A 224 11.34 -32.51 -0.99
CA SER A 224 10.34 -33.47 -0.47
C SER A 224 10.58 -34.90 -0.92
N SER A 225 11.27 -35.12 -2.05
CA SER A 225 11.73 -36.46 -2.46
C SER A 225 12.96 -36.94 -1.71
N SER A 226 13.67 -36.06 -1.01
CA SER A 226 14.90 -36.36 -0.25
C SER A 226 14.74 -36.31 1.28
N ALA A 227 13.75 -35.58 1.79
CA ALA A 227 13.36 -35.55 3.20
C ALA A 227 11.85 -35.84 3.30
N GLY A 228 11.49 -36.99 3.87
CA GLY A 228 10.09 -37.30 4.17
C GLY A 228 9.49 -36.20 5.05
N GLU A 229 8.46 -35.55 4.54
CA GLU A 229 7.70 -34.42 5.12
C GLU A 229 8.32 -33.01 4.98
N LEU A 230 7.56 -32.13 4.30
CA LEU A 230 7.81 -30.69 4.22
C LEU A 230 7.52 -30.05 5.58
N CYS A 231 8.53 -29.50 6.26
CA CYS A 231 8.34 -28.78 7.52
C CYS A 231 8.49 -27.26 7.38
N GLY A 232 7.61 -26.52 8.07
CA GLY A 232 7.72 -25.12 8.47
C GLY A 232 8.06 -24.08 7.38
N PRO A 233 9.30 -23.60 7.29
CA PRO A 233 9.68 -22.47 6.43
C PRO A 233 9.50 -22.72 4.92
N ASP A 234 9.58 -23.97 4.46
CA ASP A 234 9.39 -24.30 3.05
C ASP A 234 7.91 -24.26 2.64
N PHE A 235 6.99 -24.55 3.57
CA PHE A 235 5.55 -24.40 3.36
C PHE A 235 5.15 -22.92 3.23
N VAL A 236 5.75 -22.04 4.03
CA VAL A 236 5.50 -20.59 3.96
C VAL A 236 5.98 -20.01 2.64
N LYS A 237 7.14 -20.44 2.14
CA LYS A 237 7.64 -20.04 0.81
C LYS A 237 6.73 -20.53 -0.32
N LEU A 238 6.24 -21.77 -0.22
CA LEU A 238 5.30 -22.34 -1.18
C LEU A 238 3.97 -21.59 -1.18
N ASP A 239 3.40 -21.33 -0.01
CA ASP A 239 2.10 -20.66 0.14
C ASP A 239 2.17 -19.18 -0.31
N SER A 240 3.29 -18.50 -0.06
CA SER A 240 3.58 -17.17 -0.61
C SER A 240 3.71 -17.20 -2.14
N ALA A 241 4.45 -18.16 -2.70
CA ALA A 241 4.59 -18.31 -4.15
C ALA A 241 3.25 -18.67 -4.83
N LEU A 242 2.45 -19.56 -4.23
CA LEU A 242 1.12 -19.92 -4.70
C LEU A 242 0.12 -18.75 -4.55
N SER A 243 0.22 -17.97 -3.47
CA SER A 243 -0.62 -16.77 -3.27
C SER A 243 -0.29 -15.67 -4.27
N MET A 244 0.99 -15.50 -4.64
CA MET A 244 1.39 -14.68 -5.78
C MET A 244 0.72 -15.19 -7.05
N LEU A 245 0.92 -16.47 -7.39
CA LEU A 245 0.34 -17.08 -8.60
C LEU A 245 -1.18 -16.95 -8.67
N GLN A 246 -1.91 -17.14 -7.57
CA GLN A 246 -3.36 -16.98 -7.55
C GLN A 246 -3.81 -15.53 -7.72
N GLY A 247 -3.02 -14.56 -7.25
CA GLY A 247 -3.22 -13.14 -7.54
C GLY A 247 -3.02 -12.86 -9.03
N PHE A 248 -1.95 -13.39 -9.61
CA PHE A 248 -1.61 -13.19 -11.02
C PHE A 248 -2.49 -13.97 -12.00
N ALA A 249 -2.96 -15.16 -11.65
CA ALA A 249 -3.93 -15.92 -12.45
C ALA A 249 -5.29 -15.20 -12.53
N ARG A 250 -5.70 -14.55 -11.43
CA ARG A 250 -6.88 -13.66 -11.42
C ARG A 250 -6.67 -12.42 -12.28
N LEU A 251 -5.47 -11.85 -12.24
CA LEU A 251 -5.09 -10.73 -13.11
C LEU A 251 -5.14 -11.14 -14.60
N ARG A 252 -4.55 -12.29 -14.95
CA ARG A 252 -4.56 -12.82 -16.32
C ARG A 252 -5.98 -13.02 -16.83
N ARG A 253 -6.86 -13.62 -16.03
CA ARG A 253 -8.27 -13.84 -16.41
C ARG A 253 -9.00 -12.51 -16.66
N ARG A 254 -8.78 -11.49 -15.82
CA ARG A 254 -9.37 -10.14 -16.02
C ARG A 254 -8.84 -9.41 -17.26
N VAL A 255 -7.63 -9.74 -17.72
CA VAL A 255 -7.07 -9.20 -18.96
C VAL A 255 -7.69 -9.89 -20.17
N GLU A 256 -7.83 -11.22 -20.10
CA GLU A 256 -8.50 -12.03 -21.13
C GLU A 256 -9.99 -11.66 -21.28
N GLU A 257 -10.65 -11.18 -20.22
CA GLU A 257 -12.06 -10.74 -20.23
C GLU A 257 -12.27 -9.29 -20.75
N LYS A 258 -11.21 -8.48 -20.89
CA LYS A 258 -11.28 -7.06 -21.32
C LYS A 258 -10.71 -6.81 -22.73
N LEU A 259 -10.20 -7.85 -23.40
CA LEU A 259 -9.79 -7.86 -24.81
C LEU A 259 -10.86 -8.57 -25.64
#